data_AF-T1APW1-F1
#
_entry.id   AF-T1APW1-F1
#
_cell.length_a   1.000
_cell.length_b   1.000
_cell.length_c   1.000
_cell.angle_alpha   90.00
_cell.angle_beta   90.00
_cell.angle_gamma   90.00
#
_symmetry.space_group_name_H-M   'P 1'
#
loop_
_entity.id
_entity.type
_entity.pdbx_description
1 polymer ?
#
loop_
_entity_poly.entity_id
_entity_poly.type
_entity_poly.pdbx_seq_one_letter_code
_entity_poly.pdbx_strand_id
1 'polypeptide(L)'
;MIPGHEVVGRIELRGREVLQYRVGDRVGIPWLHRTCGHCRFCATGRENLCPSKEFTGYTVAGGYAEYARVDEAFALPLPDGDPGSLAPLLCAGIIGYRALKIASPPPG
;
A
#
# COMPACT_ATOMS: atom_id res chain seq x y z
N MET A 1 -3.40 18.37 6.33
CA MET A 1 -3.00 16.95 6.20
C MET A 1 -4.27 16.11 6.16
N ILE A 2 -4.40 15.18 5.22
CA ILE A 2 -5.51 14.21 5.17
C ILE A 2 -4.93 12.85 5.61
N PRO A 3 -5.34 12.28 6.77
CA PRO A 3 -4.83 10.99 7.23
C PRO A 3 -5.40 9.78 6.47
N GLY A 4 -5.03 8.58 6.90
CA GLY A 4 -5.59 7.30 6.43
C GLY A 4 -4.69 6.59 5.40
N HIS A 5 -4.28 5.36 5.70
CA HIS A 5 -3.38 4.54 4.87
C HIS A 5 -3.74 3.06 4.86
N GLU A 6 -4.99 2.77 5.23
CA GLU A 6 -5.64 1.47 5.13
C GLU A 6 -6.81 1.64 4.17
N VAL A 7 -6.51 2.00 2.92
CA VAL A 7 -7.52 2.46 1.96
C VAL A 7 -7.88 1.32 1.03
N VAL A 8 -9.17 1.01 0.90
CA VAL A 8 -9.70 0.10 -0.11
C VAL A 8 -10.66 0.87 -1.00
N GLY A 9 -10.43 0.84 -2.31
CA GLY A 9 -11.24 1.57 -3.26
C GLY A 9 -11.26 0.94 -4.64
N ARG A 10 -11.89 1.65 -5.58
CA ARG A 10 -11.84 1.33 -7.01
C ARG A 10 -11.19 2.48 -7.76
N ILE A 11 -10.49 2.14 -8.84
CA ILE A 11 -9.85 3.14 -9.69
C ILE A 11 -10.93 3.88 -10.48
N GLU A 12 -11.14 5.15 -10.15
CA GLU A 12 -12.02 6.05 -10.91
C GLU A 12 -11.29 6.62 -12.15
N LEU A 13 -10.03 7.01 -11.98
CA LEU A 13 -9.19 7.61 -13.03
C LEU A 13 -7.77 7.05 -12.94
N ARG A 14 -7.11 6.93 -14.09
CA ARG A 14 -5.69 6.53 -14.18
C ARG A 14 -4.88 7.49 -15.04
N GLY A 15 -3.60 7.63 -14.71
CA GLY A 15 -2.63 8.31 -15.57
C GLY A 15 -2.48 7.59 -16.91
N ARG A 16 -2.04 8.33 -17.95
CA ARG A 16 -1.88 7.76 -19.30
C ARG A 16 -0.83 6.64 -19.35
N GLU A 17 0.18 6.73 -18.49
CA GLU A 17 1.31 5.79 -18.41
C GLU A 17 1.08 4.62 -17.45
N VAL A 18 -0.07 4.57 -16.76
CA VAL A 18 -0.47 3.46 -15.87
C VAL A 18 -0.92 2.28 -16.73
N LEU A 19 -0.27 1.12 -16.64
CA LEU A 19 -0.48 -0.02 -17.53
C LEU A 19 -1.03 -1.29 -16.85
N GLN A 20 -0.73 -1.48 -15.58
CA GLN A 20 -1.12 -2.64 -14.77
C GLN A 20 -2.59 -2.59 -14.34
N TYR A 21 -3.18 -1.40 -14.29
CA TYR A 21 -4.55 -1.21 -13.81
C TYR A 21 -5.49 -0.52 -14.79
N ARG A 22 -6.78 -0.81 -14.63
CA ARG A 22 -7.91 -0.25 -15.39
C ARG A 22 -8.90 0.45 -14.46
N VAL A 23 -9.70 1.35 -15.04
CA VAL A 23 -10.83 1.96 -14.33
C VAL A 23 -11.80 0.85 -13.90
N GLY A 24 -12.26 0.91 -12.65
CA GLY A 24 -13.10 -0.08 -12.00
C GLY A 24 -12.36 -1.14 -11.18
N ASP A 25 -11.06 -1.33 -11.42
CA ASP A 25 -10.25 -2.30 -10.68
C ASP A 25 -10.22 -1.93 -9.19
N ARG A 26 -10.32 -2.96 -8.34
CA ARG A 26 -10.23 -2.80 -6.89
C ARG A 26 -8.77 -2.80 -6.46
N VAL A 27 -8.40 -1.79 -5.67
CA VAL A 27 -7.04 -1.64 -5.17
C VAL A 27 -7.00 -1.22 -3.71
N GLY A 28 -5.90 -1.56 -3.05
CA GLY A 28 -5.51 -1.07 -1.74
C GLY A 28 -4.42 -0.01 -1.83
N ILE A 29 -4.48 1.01 -0.97
CA ILE A 29 -3.40 2.00 -0.79
C ILE A 29 -2.81 1.82 0.62
N PRO A 30 -1.61 1.24 0.74
CA PRO A 30 -0.99 0.97 2.03
C PRO A 30 -0.20 2.18 2.56
N TRP A 31 0.46 1.99 3.71
CA TRP A 31 1.34 2.97 4.35
C TRP A 31 2.47 3.47 3.45
N LEU A 32 3.21 2.57 2.79
CA LEU A 32 4.34 2.92 1.93
C LEU A 32 3.81 3.47 0.60
N HIS A 33 4.03 4.76 0.35
CA HIS A 33 3.50 5.45 -0.83
C HIS A 33 4.47 5.44 -2.01
N ARG A 34 5.76 5.60 -1.73
CA ARG A 34 6.80 5.71 -2.75
C ARG A 34 8.16 5.36 -2.16
N THR A 35 9.06 4.85 -2.98
CA THR A 35 10.49 4.70 -2.65
C THR A 35 11.35 5.12 -3.85
N CYS A 36 12.67 5.27 -3.67
CA CYS A 36 13.55 5.66 -4.77
C CYS A 36 13.84 4.55 -5.78
N GLY A 37 13.54 3.29 -5.49
CA GLY A 37 13.81 2.14 -6.37
C GLY A 37 15.29 1.74 -6.54
N HIS A 38 16.25 2.62 -6.24
CA HIS A 38 17.68 2.39 -6.58
C HIS A 38 18.64 2.31 -5.38
N CYS A 39 18.23 2.65 -4.16
CA CYS A 39 19.13 2.57 -3.00
C CYS A 39 19.42 1.11 -2.59
N ARG A 40 20.43 0.89 -1.73
CA ARG A 40 20.82 -0.45 -1.24
C ARG A 40 19.66 -1.26 -0.65
N PHE A 41 18.66 -0.59 -0.08
CA PHE A 41 17.49 -1.24 0.50
C PHE A 41 16.47 -1.65 -0.57
N CYS A 42 16.15 -0.74 -1.50
CA CYS A 42 15.28 -1.04 -2.65
C CYS A 42 15.87 -2.16 -3.51
N ALA A 43 17.16 -2.08 -3.83
CA ALA A 43 17.87 -3.08 -4.63
C ALA A 43 17.93 -4.48 -4.00
N THR A 44 17.61 -4.61 -2.70
CA THR A 44 17.59 -5.89 -1.97
C THR A 44 16.20 -6.28 -1.47
N GLY A 45 15.14 -5.69 -2.04
CA GLY A 45 13.74 -6.01 -1.68
C GLY A 45 13.33 -5.55 -0.27
N ARG A 46 14.09 -4.62 0.32
CA ARG A 46 13.84 -4.03 1.66
C ARG A 46 13.41 -2.57 1.55
N GLU A 47 12.64 -2.24 0.53
CA GLU A 47 12.26 -0.88 0.16
C GLU A 47 11.55 -0.11 1.30
N ASN A 48 10.93 -0.81 2.26
CA ASN A 48 10.40 -0.21 3.49
C ASN A 48 11.47 0.54 4.31
N LEU A 49 12.76 0.24 4.11
CA LEU A 49 13.90 0.91 4.73
C LEU A 49 14.49 2.03 3.86
N CYS A 50 13.91 2.33 2.71
CA CYS A 50 14.37 3.39 1.81
C CYS A 50 14.48 4.73 2.56
N PRO A 51 15.58 5.50 2.41
CA PRO A 51 15.72 6.81 3.06
C PRO A 51 14.83 7.89 2.42
N SER A 52 14.46 7.71 1.16
CA SER A 52 13.63 8.64 0.38
C SER A 52 12.17 8.16 0.27
N LYS A 53 11.71 7.38 1.25
CA LYS A 53 10.34 6.87 1.25
C LYS A 53 9.34 7.97 1.61
N GLU A 54 8.19 7.91 0.96
CA GLU A 54 7.01 8.72 1.28
C GLU A 54 5.91 7.82 1.84
N PHE A 55 5.00 8.41 2.61
CA PHE A 55 3.97 7.70 3.36
C PHE A 55 2.58 8.28 3.12
N THR A 56 1.66 7.39 2.77
CA THR A 56 0.23 7.70 2.58
C THR A 56 -0.35 8.17 3.92
N GLY A 57 -1.09 9.27 3.91
CA GLY A 57 -1.72 9.81 5.12
C GLY A 57 -0.74 10.45 6.12
N TYR A 58 0.53 10.65 5.74
CA TYR A 58 1.53 11.33 6.57
C TYR A 58 2.35 12.34 5.78
N THR A 59 3.21 11.90 4.84
CA THR A 59 3.95 12.85 3.97
C THR A 59 3.14 13.27 2.74
N VAL A 60 2.17 12.45 2.33
CA VAL A 60 1.19 12.77 1.29
C VAL A 60 -0.24 12.58 1.82
N ALA A 61 -1.23 13.17 1.14
CA ALA A 61 -2.63 13.00 1.50
C ALA A 61 -3.06 11.51 1.42
N GLY A 62 -3.82 11.07 2.42
CA GLY A 62 -4.33 9.72 2.58
C GLY A 62 -5.80 9.55 2.21
N GLY A 63 -6.39 8.44 2.65
CA GLY A 63 -7.73 7.99 2.26
C GLY A 63 -8.88 8.39 3.18
N TYR A 64 -8.69 9.26 4.17
CA TYR A 64 -9.82 9.88 4.88
C TYR A 64 -10.45 11.00 4.03
N ALA A 65 -10.80 10.63 2.80
CA ALA A 65 -11.35 11.46 1.74
C ALA A 65 -12.11 10.56 0.76
N GLU A 66 -12.97 11.15 -0.07
CA GLU A 66 -13.72 10.41 -1.10
C GLU A 66 -12.81 9.88 -2.21
N TYR A 67 -11.67 10.55 -2.44
CA TYR A 67 -10.67 10.17 -3.44
C TYR A 67 -9.26 10.27 -2.86
N ALA A 68 -8.39 9.35 -3.28
CA ALA A 68 -6.96 9.34 -2.96
C ALA A 68 -6.14 8.99 -4.21
N ARG A 69 -4.89 9.44 -4.25
CA ARG A 69 -3.94 9.11 -5.32
C ARG A 69 -2.95 8.07 -4.81
N VAL A 70 -2.54 7.18 -5.70
CA VAL A 70 -1.51 6.18 -5.44
C VAL A 70 -0.68 6.01 -6.71
N ASP A 71 0.62 5.81 -6.55
CA ASP A 71 1.50 5.41 -7.64
C ASP A 71 1.21 3.95 -8.02
N GLU A 72 1.20 3.62 -9.31
CA GLU A 72 0.89 2.27 -9.81
C GLU A 72 1.75 1.19 -9.14
N ALA A 73 3.03 1.48 -8.83
CA ALA A 73 3.92 0.51 -8.20
C ALA A 73 3.58 0.22 -6.72
N PHE A 74 2.76 1.06 -6.07
CA PHE A 74 2.39 0.97 -4.66
C PHE A 74 0.89 0.72 -4.44
N ALA A 75 0.11 0.69 -5.52
CA ALA A 75 -1.24 0.16 -5.49
C ALA A 75 -1.18 -1.36 -5.31
N LEU A 76 -2.01 -1.92 -4.43
CA LEU A 76 -2.09 -3.36 -4.23
C LEU A 76 -3.37 -3.90 -4.88
N PRO A 77 -3.30 -4.88 -5.79
CA PRO A 77 -4.51 -5.54 -6.27
C PRO A 77 -5.15 -6.29 -5.10
N LEU A 78 -6.48 -6.18 -4.95
CA LEU A 78 -7.21 -6.83 -3.87
C LEU A 78 -8.20 -7.87 -4.43
N PRO A 79 -8.40 -8.99 -3.72
CA PRO A 79 -9.46 -9.91 -4.05
C PRO A 79 -10.83 -9.26 -3.81
N ASP A 80 -11.88 -9.90 -4.31
CA ASP A 80 -13.23 -9.57 -3.89
C ASP A 80 -13.44 -9.89 -2.40
N GLY A 81 -14.27 -9.09 -1.75
CA GLY A 81 -14.54 -9.20 -0.32
C GLY A 81 -15.09 -7.91 0.28
N ASP A 82 -15.41 -7.96 1.56
CA ASP A 82 -15.83 -6.80 2.35
C ASP A 82 -14.67 -5.80 2.49
N PRO A 83 -14.81 -4.55 2.01
CA PRO A 83 -13.77 -3.53 2.15
C PRO A 83 -13.36 -3.27 3.60
N GLY A 84 -14.31 -3.31 4.53
CA GLY A 84 -14.05 -3.07 5.96
C GLY A 84 -13.11 -4.10 6.58
N SER A 85 -13.23 -5.35 6.13
CA SER A 85 -12.36 -6.46 6.54
C SER A 85 -11.01 -6.45 5.83
N LEU A 86 -10.95 -5.97 4.58
CA LEU A 86 -9.72 -5.90 3.79
C LEU A 86 -8.81 -4.73 4.18
N ALA A 87 -9.39 -3.57 4.52
CA ALA A 87 -8.63 -2.35 4.81
C ALA A 87 -7.56 -2.53 5.92
N PRO A 88 -7.87 -3.11 7.09
CA PRO A 88 -6.90 -3.32 8.16
C PRO A 88 -5.72 -4.23 7.76
N LEU A 89 -5.86 -5.05 6.71
CA LEU A 89 -4.76 -5.90 6.24
C LEU A 89 -3.61 -5.07 5.63
N LEU A 90 -3.90 -3.87 5.13
CA LEU A 90 -2.96 -2.98 4.47
C LEU A 90 -1.96 -2.31 5.42
N CYS A 91 -2.18 -2.35 6.74
CA CYS A 91 -1.20 -1.92 7.74
C CYS A 91 -1.13 -2.91 8.92
N ALA A 92 -2.17 -3.00 9.75
CA ALA A 92 -2.13 -3.87 10.92
C ALA A 92 -1.84 -5.34 10.55
N GLY A 93 -2.51 -5.86 9.51
CA GLY A 93 -2.33 -7.22 9.04
C GLY A 93 -0.92 -7.50 8.49
N ILE A 94 -0.40 -6.64 7.60
CA ILE A 94 0.94 -6.81 7.04
C ILE A 94 2.05 -6.74 8.11
N ILE A 95 1.90 -5.85 9.10
CA ILE A 95 2.84 -5.77 10.23
C ILE A 95 2.77 -7.02 11.09
N GLY A 96 1.57 -7.48 11.45
CA GLY A 96 1.38 -8.71 12.21
C GLY A 96 1.97 -9.93 11.48
N TYR A 97 1.70 -10.06 10.18
CA TYR A 97 2.25 -11.13 9.35
C TYR A 97 3.78 -11.09 9.26
N ARG A 98 4.37 -9.89 9.10
CA ARG A 98 5.83 -9.73 9.07
C ARG A 98 6.46 -10.11 10.40
N ALA A 99 5.87 -9.70 11.52
CA ALA A 99 6.32 -10.07 12.85
C ALA A 99 6.30 -11.59 13.05
N LEU A 100 5.21 -12.26 12.65
CA LEU A 100 5.08 -13.72 12.71
C LEU A 100 6.18 -14.42 11.90
N LYS A 101 6.42 -13.97 10.65
CA LYS A 101 7.49 -14.53 9.79
C LYS A 101 8.87 -14.39 10.40
N ILE A 102 9.16 -13.26 11.05
CA ILE A 102 10.47 -13.04 11.69
C ILE A 102 10.59 -13.90 12.94
N ALA A 103 9.54 -13.99 13.75
CA ALA A 103 9.53 -14.80 14.97
C ALA A 103 9.73 -16.31 14.69
N SER A 104 9.29 -16.78 13.52
CA SER A 104 9.41 -18.19 13.10
C SER A 104 9.03 -19.19 14.22
N PRO A 105 7.85 -19.04 14.87
CA PRO A 105 7.45 -19.97 15.91
C PRO A 105 7.28 -21.39 15.32
N PRO A 106 7.41 -22.45 16.15
CA PRO A 106 7.09 -23.80 15.71
C PRO A 106 5.64 -23.88 15.20
N PRO A 107 5.33 -24.80 14.27
CA PRO A 107 3.95 -25.06 13.86
C PRO A 107 3.08 -25.38 15.07
N GLY A 108 1.85 -24.86 15.06
CA GLY A 108 0.82 -25.16 16.07
C GLY A 108 0.25 -26.57 15.92
#